data_AF-A0A075TCT5-F1
#
_entry.id   AF-A0A075TCT5-F1
#
_cell.length_a   1.000
_cell.length_b   1.000
_cell.length_c   1.000
_cell.angle_alpha   90.00
_cell.angle_beta   90.00
_cell.angle_gamma   90.00
#
_symmetry.space_group_name_H-M   'P 1'
#
loop_
_entity.id
_entity.type
_entity.pdbx_description
1 polymer ?
#
loop_
_entity_poly.entity_id
_entity_poly.type
_entity_poly.pdbx_seq_one_letter_code
_entity_poly.pdbx_strand_id
1 'polypeptide(L)'
;LSTVKARGIKHRFKWNRKVLPSSGHITEARVAENRPGAFIKQGLKLDIDFGAEGNKYYAANYWQFPDGIYYEGCSDANVTKEMLVTSCINATQAANQAEFSREKQDSKLHQRVLWRLIKEICSTKHCYFWLERG
;
A
#
# COMPACT_ATOMS: atom_id res chain seq x y z
N LEU A 1 -7.55 -18.00 -70.00
CA LEU A 1 -7.75 -18.08 -68.53
C LEU A 1 -8.33 -16.75 -68.08
N SER A 2 -9.56 -16.78 -67.59
CA SER A 2 -10.44 -15.62 -67.42
C SER A 2 -10.18 -14.86 -66.11
N THR A 3 -10.40 -13.55 -66.16
CA THR A 3 -10.33 -12.55 -65.09
C THR A 3 -11.48 -12.67 -64.08
N VAL A 4 -11.29 -12.11 -62.86
CA VAL A 4 -12.19 -11.15 -62.17
C VAL A 4 -12.28 -11.30 -60.61
N LYS A 5 -11.88 -10.18 -59.96
CA LYS A 5 -12.34 -9.46 -58.74
C LYS A 5 -12.62 -10.15 -57.38
N ALA A 6 -12.01 -9.50 -56.38
CA ALA A 6 -12.22 -9.55 -54.93
C ALA A 6 -13.69 -9.43 -54.44
N ARG A 7 -13.97 -10.05 -53.30
CA ARG A 7 -15.12 -9.70 -52.42
C ARG A 7 -14.65 -9.66 -50.96
N GLY A 8 -14.77 -8.49 -50.35
CA GLY A 8 -14.34 -8.19 -48.98
C GLY A 8 -15.19 -8.88 -47.92
N ILE A 9 -14.52 -9.32 -46.86
CA ILE A 9 -15.14 -9.94 -45.69
C ILE A 9 -15.69 -8.83 -44.78
N LYS A 10 -17.02 -8.71 -44.70
CA LYS A 10 -17.68 -7.87 -43.69
C LYS A 10 -17.72 -8.63 -42.37
N HIS A 11 -16.90 -8.23 -41.39
CA HIS A 11 -17.08 -8.68 -40.01
C HIS A 11 -18.26 -7.93 -39.38
N ARG A 12 -19.36 -8.66 -39.15
CA ARG A 12 -20.54 -8.17 -38.44
C ARG A 12 -20.26 -8.23 -36.94
N PHE A 13 -19.77 -7.14 -36.36
CA PHE A 13 -19.65 -7.01 -34.90
C PHE A 13 -21.06 -6.93 -34.28
N LYS A 14 -21.54 -8.04 -33.72
CA LYS A 14 -22.70 -8.04 -32.81
C LYS A 14 -22.23 -7.55 -31.44
N TRP A 15 -22.25 -6.24 -31.22
CA TRP A 15 -22.13 -5.68 -29.87
C TRP A 15 -23.49 -5.79 -29.19
N ASN A 16 -23.70 -6.82 -28.38
CA ASN A 16 -24.75 -6.86 -27.35
C ASN A 16 -24.56 -8.08 -26.45
N ARG A 17 -23.64 -7.97 -25.48
CA ARG A 17 -23.82 -8.65 -24.19
C ARG A 17 -23.59 -7.61 -23.10
N LYS A 18 -24.67 -7.30 -22.39
CA LYS A 18 -24.68 -6.51 -21.16
C LYS A 18 -23.70 -7.14 -20.18
N VAL A 19 -22.75 -6.37 -19.65
CA VAL A 19 -21.89 -6.81 -18.56
C VAL A 19 -22.72 -6.73 -17.28
N LEU A 20 -23.07 -7.88 -16.73
CA LEU A 20 -23.63 -8.02 -15.39
C LEU A 20 -22.48 -7.74 -14.39
N PRO A 21 -22.65 -6.91 -13.36
CA PRO A 21 -21.59 -6.70 -12.38
C PRO A 21 -21.48 -7.96 -11.51
N SER A 22 -20.47 -8.78 -11.77
CA SER A 22 -20.14 -9.91 -10.89
C SER A 22 -19.49 -9.38 -9.63
N SER A 23 -20.12 -9.67 -8.49
CA SER A 23 -19.60 -9.47 -7.14
C SER A 23 -18.18 -10.03 -6.97
N GLY A 24 -17.26 -9.17 -6.53
CA GLY A 24 -16.23 -9.52 -5.56
C GLY A 24 -15.19 -10.58 -5.93
N HIS A 25 -14.60 -10.55 -7.13
CA HIS A 25 -13.27 -11.18 -7.29
C HIS A 25 -12.20 -10.20 -6.80
N ILE A 26 -11.86 -10.31 -5.51
CA ILE A 26 -10.67 -9.67 -4.95
C ILE A 26 -9.48 -10.47 -5.49
N THR A 27 -8.77 -9.89 -6.46
CA THR A 27 -7.52 -10.45 -6.98
C THR A 27 -6.47 -10.54 -5.87
N GLU A 28 -5.59 -11.54 -5.93
CA GLU A 28 -4.55 -11.82 -4.93
C GLU A 28 -3.69 -10.58 -4.58
N ALA A 29 -3.49 -9.67 -5.54
CA ALA A 29 -2.88 -8.36 -5.33
C ALA A 29 -3.66 -7.46 -4.35
N ARG A 30 -4.99 -7.41 -4.44
CA ARG A 30 -5.86 -6.68 -3.49
C ARG A 30 -5.98 -7.39 -2.14
N VAL A 31 -5.83 -8.72 -2.10
CA VAL A 31 -5.80 -9.48 -0.84
C VAL A 31 -4.52 -9.18 -0.06
N ALA A 32 -3.38 -9.02 -0.76
CA ALA A 32 -2.12 -8.60 -0.14
C ALA A 32 -2.19 -7.16 0.42
N GLU A 33 -2.91 -6.26 -0.26
CA GLU A 33 -3.11 -4.86 0.17
C GLU A 33 -3.99 -4.75 1.44
N ASN A 34 -4.91 -5.68 1.67
CA ASN A 34 -5.83 -5.67 2.82
C ASN A 34 -5.30 -6.46 4.03
N ARG A 35 -4.04 -6.91 4.02
CA ARG A 35 -3.43 -7.56 5.18
C ARG A 35 -3.07 -6.51 6.23
N PRO A 36 -3.39 -6.71 7.53
CA PRO A 36 -2.94 -5.81 8.58
C PRO A 36 -1.41 -5.67 8.56
N GLY A 37 -0.94 -4.43 8.49
CA GLY A 37 0.47 -4.08 8.33
C GLY A 37 0.94 -3.91 6.88
N ALA A 38 0.10 -4.13 5.86
CA ALA A 38 0.52 -3.98 4.46
C ALA A 38 0.89 -2.53 4.12
N PHE A 39 1.92 -2.37 3.30
CA PHE A 39 2.35 -1.08 2.77
C PHE A 39 1.39 -0.56 1.71
N ILE A 40 1.01 0.70 1.85
CA ILE A 40 0.26 1.45 0.85
C ILE A 40 1.26 2.37 0.15
N LYS A 41 1.68 2.01 -1.07
CA LYS A 41 2.63 2.78 -1.89
C LYS A 41 1.86 3.52 -3.00
N GLN A 42 1.51 4.77 -2.76
CA GLN A 42 0.89 5.70 -3.73
C GLN A 42 1.94 6.56 -4.46
N GLY A 43 3.17 6.61 -3.95
CA GLY A 43 4.27 7.44 -4.44
C GLY A 43 4.21 8.89 -3.94
N LEU A 44 3.55 9.16 -2.82
CA LEU A 44 3.41 10.50 -2.26
C LEU A 44 4.59 10.85 -1.34
N LYS A 45 5.30 11.93 -1.65
CA LYS A 45 6.35 12.39 -0.75
C LYS A 45 5.74 12.93 0.56
N LEU A 46 6.03 12.26 1.67
CA LEU A 46 5.61 12.70 3.00
C LEU A 46 6.56 13.75 3.57
N ASP A 47 6.02 14.67 4.37
CA ASP A 47 6.78 15.71 5.07
C ASP A 47 7.15 15.24 6.47
N ILE A 48 8.25 14.50 6.56
CA ILE A 48 8.80 13.94 7.81
C ILE A 48 10.28 14.28 7.89
N ASP A 49 10.73 14.72 9.06
CA ASP A 49 12.14 14.94 9.32
C ASP A 49 12.86 13.65 9.74
N PHE A 50 13.76 13.19 8.87
CA PHE A 50 14.67 12.06 9.06
C PHE A 50 16.10 12.52 9.40
N GLY A 51 16.34 13.83 9.53
CA GLY A 51 17.65 14.46 9.63
C GLY A 51 18.29 14.73 8.26
N ALA A 52 19.42 15.46 8.24
CA ALA A 52 20.00 15.98 7.00
C ALA A 52 20.31 14.92 5.93
N GLU A 53 20.87 13.77 6.33
CA GLU A 53 21.20 12.67 5.42
C GLU A 53 19.96 11.89 4.99
N GLY A 54 19.08 11.57 5.94
CA GLY A 54 17.84 10.85 5.69
C GLY A 54 16.89 11.63 4.78
N ASN A 55 16.79 12.95 4.95
CA ASN A 55 15.94 13.82 4.14
C ASN A 55 16.40 13.85 2.68
N LYS A 56 17.71 13.92 2.43
CA LYS A 56 18.28 13.86 1.07
C LYS A 56 18.01 12.50 0.44
N TYR A 57 18.23 11.42 1.18
CA TYR A 57 17.99 10.06 0.70
C TYR A 57 16.51 9.81 0.40
N TYR A 58 15.62 10.20 1.31
CA TYR A 58 14.18 10.07 1.14
C TYR A 58 13.68 10.93 -0.03
N ALA A 59 14.15 12.16 -0.19
CA ALA A 59 13.77 13.02 -1.32
C ALA A 59 14.11 12.42 -2.69
N ALA A 60 15.16 11.59 -2.80
CA ALA A 60 15.52 10.89 -4.03
C ALA A 60 14.79 9.55 -4.22
N ASN A 61 14.34 8.91 -3.13
CA ASN A 61 13.83 7.53 -3.14
C ASN A 61 12.40 7.37 -2.60
N TYR A 62 11.66 8.46 -2.37
CA TYR A 62 10.33 8.45 -1.73
C TYR A 62 9.36 7.45 -2.36
N TRP A 63 9.44 7.23 -3.67
CA TRP A 63 8.60 6.28 -4.42
C TRP A 63 8.78 4.80 -4.01
N GLN A 64 9.86 4.44 -3.32
CA GLN A 64 10.09 3.08 -2.80
C GLN A 64 9.40 2.84 -1.44
N PHE A 65 9.11 3.93 -0.73
CA PHE A 65 8.61 3.90 0.64
C PHE A 65 7.07 3.85 0.69
N PRO A 66 6.49 3.33 1.79
CA PRO A 66 5.05 3.41 2.02
C PRO A 66 4.63 4.83 2.37
N ASP A 67 3.51 5.27 1.79
CA ASP A 67 2.84 6.51 2.17
C ASP A 67 1.82 6.29 3.28
N GLY A 68 1.36 5.04 3.42
CA GLY A 68 0.44 4.61 4.44
C GLY A 68 0.62 3.15 4.81
N ILE A 69 -0.02 2.77 5.92
CA ILE A 69 -0.07 1.38 6.40
C ILE A 69 -1.54 1.03 6.61
N TYR A 70 -1.95 -0.09 6.02
CA TYR A 70 -3.27 -0.66 6.28
C TYR A 70 -3.25 -1.35 7.65
N TYR A 71 -3.91 -0.76 8.65
CA TYR A 71 -3.97 -1.34 9.99
C TYR A 71 -5.24 -0.86 10.70
N GLU A 72 -6.12 -1.82 11.03
CA GLU A 72 -7.34 -1.61 11.80
C GLU A 72 -7.14 -2.21 13.20
N GLY A 73 -6.55 -1.43 14.12
CA GLY A 73 -6.29 -1.86 15.50
C GLY A 73 -7.31 -1.33 16.53
N CYS A 74 -8.39 -0.72 16.06
CA CYS A 74 -9.36 0.00 16.90
C CYS A 74 -10.61 -0.83 17.25
N SER A 75 -10.55 -2.16 17.20
CA SER A 75 -11.71 -3.03 17.49
C SER A 75 -12.07 -3.05 18.98
N ASP A 76 -11.09 -2.89 19.87
CA ASP A 76 -11.27 -3.03 21.30
C ASP A 76 -11.28 -1.65 21.98
N ALA A 77 -12.34 -1.35 22.72
CA ALA A 77 -12.54 -0.07 23.43
C ALA A 77 -11.46 0.26 24.49
N ASN A 78 -10.59 -0.71 24.80
CA ASN A 78 -9.54 -0.62 25.82
C ASN A 78 -8.12 -0.53 25.24
N VAL A 79 -7.97 -0.41 23.93
CA VAL A 79 -6.66 -0.16 23.32
C VAL A 79 -6.21 1.24 23.72
N THR A 80 -4.95 1.38 24.13
CA THR A 80 -4.30 2.68 24.33
C THR A 80 -3.54 3.11 23.07
N LYS A 81 -3.17 4.39 22.98
CA LYS A 81 -2.39 4.91 21.84
C LYS A 81 -1.07 4.17 21.67
N GLU A 82 -0.38 3.90 22.76
CA GLU A 82 0.91 3.21 22.77
C GLU A 82 0.76 1.76 22.29
N MET A 83 -0.31 1.08 22.73
CA MET A 83 -0.63 -0.27 22.29
C MET A 83 -0.96 -0.30 20.79
N LEU A 84 -1.76 0.64 20.29
CA LEU A 84 -2.10 0.75 18.87
C LEU A 84 -0.85 0.94 18.00
N VAL A 85 0.01 1.88 18.38
CA VAL A 85 1.25 2.19 17.63
C VAL A 85 2.18 0.98 17.63
N THR A 86 2.40 0.35 18.79
CA THR A 86 3.27 -0.82 18.91
C THR A 86 2.74 -1.99 18.08
N SER A 87 1.43 -2.22 18.13
CA SER A 87 0.78 -3.31 17.40
C SER A 87 0.77 -3.07 15.89
N CYS A 88 0.60 -1.82 15.45
CA CYS A 88 0.77 -1.38 14.07
C CYS A 88 2.18 -1.69 13.55
N ILE A 89 3.22 -1.33 14.32
CA ILE A 89 4.61 -1.61 13.95
C ILE A 89 4.86 -3.12 13.84
N ASN A 90 4.42 -3.90 14.83
CA ASN A 90 4.58 -5.35 14.85
C ASN A 90 3.87 -6.03 13.66
N ALA A 91 2.65 -5.61 13.35
CA ALA A 91 1.91 -6.10 12.20
C ALA A 91 2.61 -5.74 10.89
N THR A 92 3.14 -4.52 10.79
CA THR A 92 3.87 -4.04 9.60
C THR A 92 5.15 -4.82 9.36
N GLN A 93 5.90 -5.13 10.42
CA GLN A 93 7.10 -5.95 10.31
C GLN A 93 6.77 -7.39 9.89
N ALA A 94 5.71 -7.97 10.45
CA ALA A 94 5.27 -9.33 10.12
C ALA A 94 4.67 -9.44 8.70
N ALA A 95 4.04 -8.37 8.20
CA ALA A 95 3.45 -8.34 6.86
C ALA A 95 4.51 -8.17 5.77
N ASN A 96 5.53 -7.35 6.00
CA ASN A 96 6.51 -6.95 4.99
C ASN A 96 7.91 -7.53 5.24
N GLN A 97 8.00 -8.69 5.91
CA GLN A 97 9.28 -9.32 6.27
C GLN A 97 10.24 -9.50 5.07
N ALA A 98 9.69 -9.75 3.88
CA ALA A 98 10.47 -9.89 2.65
C ALA A 98 11.16 -8.57 2.23
N GLU A 99 10.46 -7.44 2.32
CA GLU A 99 11.03 -6.10 2.03
C GLU A 99 12.18 -5.80 3.00
N PHE A 100 11.92 -5.97 4.31
CA PHE A 100 12.93 -5.78 5.35
C PHE A 100 14.14 -6.70 5.21
N SER A 101 13.97 -7.91 4.68
CA SER A 101 15.07 -8.89 4.53
C SER A 101 15.94 -8.60 3.31
N ARG A 102 15.33 -8.15 2.20
CA ARG A 102 16.05 -7.76 0.99
C ARG A 102 16.87 -6.49 1.21
N GLU A 103 16.29 -5.49 1.88
CA GLU A 103 16.93 -4.19 2.13
C GLU A 103 18.00 -4.24 3.23
N LYS A 104 18.00 -5.27 4.07
CA LYS A 104 18.98 -5.47 5.15
C LYS A 104 20.42 -5.62 4.66
N GLN A 105 20.62 -6.05 3.42
CA GLN A 105 21.95 -6.28 2.87
C GLN A 105 22.54 -5.03 2.21
N ASP A 106 21.71 -4.14 1.64
CA ASP A 106 22.20 -3.08 0.75
C ASP A 106 22.19 -1.66 1.34
N SER A 107 21.39 -1.33 2.38
CA SER A 107 21.41 0.05 2.91
C SER A 107 20.90 0.20 4.35
N LYS A 108 21.83 0.40 5.29
CA LYS A 108 21.53 0.79 6.68
C LYS A 108 20.72 2.11 6.75
N LEU A 109 20.96 3.02 5.80
CA LEU A 109 20.25 4.30 5.74
C LEU A 109 18.79 4.10 5.32
N HIS A 110 18.53 3.23 4.33
CA HIS A 110 17.18 2.88 3.91
C HIS A 110 16.37 2.32 5.09
N GLN A 111 16.93 1.36 5.82
CA GLN A 111 16.26 0.78 6.99
C GLN A 111 15.97 1.83 8.07
N ARG A 112 16.91 2.75 8.34
CA ARG A 112 16.70 3.83 9.32
C ARG A 112 15.56 4.75 8.89
N VAL A 113 15.50 5.13 7.61
CA VAL A 113 14.45 5.99 7.05
C VAL A 113 13.11 5.25 7.07
N LEU A 114 13.06 4.00 6.61
CA LEU A 114 11.86 3.16 6.60
C LEU A 114 11.30 2.97 8.01
N TRP A 115 12.16 2.67 8.98
CA TRP A 115 11.74 2.48 10.37
C TRP A 115 11.17 3.75 10.99
N ARG A 116 11.83 4.89 10.75
CA ARG A 116 11.35 6.20 11.20
C ARG A 116 10.00 6.51 10.57
N LEU A 117 9.85 6.25 9.27
CA LEU A 117 8.64 6.50 8.51
C LEU A 117 7.45 5.68 9.03
N ILE A 118 7.65 4.38 9.24
CA ILE A 118 6.62 3.49 9.80
C ILE A 118 6.17 3.96 11.18
N LYS A 119 7.13 4.41 12.03
CA LYS A 119 6.81 4.93 13.35
C LYS A 119 5.92 6.17 13.26
N GLU A 120 6.23 7.10 12.36
CA GLU A 120 5.41 8.30 12.16
C GLU A 120 4.02 7.95 11.61
N ILE A 121 3.94 7.11 10.57
CA ILE A 121 2.65 6.66 10.01
C ILE A 121 1.79 5.99 11.09
N CYS A 122 2.34 5.04 11.85
CA CYS A 122 1.60 4.39 12.92
C CYS A 122 1.21 5.37 14.05
N SER A 123 2.01 6.39 14.35
CA SER A 123 1.72 7.39 15.39
C SER A 123 0.58 8.34 15.03
N THR A 124 0.33 8.54 13.74
CA THR A 124 -0.83 9.33 13.26
C THR A 124 -2.16 8.57 13.36
N LYS A 125 -2.12 7.23 13.47
CA LYS A 125 -3.32 6.41 13.65
C LYS A 125 -3.94 6.70 15.02
N HIS A 126 -5.25 6.89 15.03
CA HIS A 126 -6.04 7.11 16.22
C HIS A 126 -7.39 6.41 16.07
N CYS A 127 -7.99 6.03 17.20
CA CYS A 127 -9.31 5.43 17.22
C CYS A 127 -10.36 6.51 17.50
N TYR A 128 -11.47 6.50 16.75
CA TYR A 128 -12.54 7.49 16.88
C TYR A 128 -13.10 7.58 18.31
N PHE A 129 -13.20 6.46 19.02
CA PHE A 129 -13.73 6.42 20.39
C PHE A 129 -12.85 7.12 21.44
N TRP A 130 -11.58 7.47 21.14
CA TRP A 130 -10.77 8.32 22.02
C TRP A 130 -11.15 9.80 21.90
N LEU A 131 -11.70 10.22 20.75
CA LEU A 131 -12.14 11.60 20.54
C LEU A 131 -13.44 11.91 21.30
N GLU A 132 -14.26 10.89 21.58
CA GLU A 132 -15.54 11.03 22.29
C GLU A 132 -15.41 10.97 23.82
N ARG A 133 -14.25 10.58 24.35
CA ARG A 133 -14.00 10.42 25.79
C ARG A 133 -13.44 11.70 26.46
N GLY A 134 -13.53 12.84 25.76
CA GLY A 134 -13.03 14.16 26.18
C GLY A 134 -14.05 14.97 26.96
#